data_AF-A0A1W9YRF7-F1
#
_entry.id   AF-A0A1W9YRF7-F1
#
_cell.length_a   1.000
_cell.length_b   1.000
_cell.length_c   1.000
_cell.angle_alpha   90.00
_cell.angle_beta   90.00
_cell.angle_gamma   90.00
#
_symmetry.space_group_name_H-M   'P 1'
#
loop_
_entity.id
_entity.type
_entity.pdbx_description
1 polymer ?
#
loop_
_entity_poly.entity_id
_entity_poly.type
_entity_poly.pdbx_seq_one_letter_code
_entity_poly.pdbx_strand_id
1 'polypeptide(L)'
;MQGDPDVLKLLNEQLTSELTAINQYFLHSKMQDNWGFTELARHTREESFEEMRHAETITDRILLLDGLPNYQRLFSLRVGQTLREQFEADLAIEYEVVERLRPGVIMCRAKGDATSASILEQILADEEGHIDYLETQLELMNKLGEELYSAQCVSRPPSVGTA
;
A
#
# COMPACT_ATOMS: atom_id res chain seq x y z
N MET A 1 -10.08 -8.82 -24.89
CA MET A 1 -9.18 -9.94 -25.25
C MET A 1 -9.29 -10.92 -24.10
N GLN A 2 -9.57 -12.21 -24.30
CA GLN A 2 -9.77 -13.09 -23.13
C GLN A 2 -8.44 -13.42 -22.43
N GLY A 3 -8.30 -13.02 -21.16
CA GLY A 3 -7.12 -13.29 -20.34
C GLY A 3 -7.03 -14.72 -19.82
N ASP A 4 -5.82 -15.15 -19.43
CA ASP A 4 -5.61 -16.43 -18.76
C ASP A 4 -6.27 -16.41 -17.36
N PRO A 5 -7.02 -17.46 -16.97
CA PRO A 5 -7.72 -17.50 -15.69
C PRO A 5 -6.83 -17.34 -14.46
N ASP A 6 -5.59 -17.85 -14.50
CA ASP A 6 -4.65 -17.75 -13.37
C ASP A 6 -4.11 -16.32 -13.24
N VAL A 7 -3.88 -15.64 -14.37
CA VAL A 7 -3.49 -14.21 -14.39
C VAL A 7 -4.62 -13.33 -13.89
N LEU A 8 -5.87 -13.56 -14.34
CA LEU A 8 -7.03 -12.81 -13.87
C LEU A 8 -7.28 -13.01 -12.37
N LYS A 9 -7.03 -14.23 -11.85
CA LYS A 9 -7.11 -14.52 -10.42
C LYS A 9 -6.05 -13.74 -9.64
N LEU A 10 -4.79 -13.76 -10.09
CA LEU A 10 -3.70 -13.00 -9.47
C LEU A 10 -3.99 -11.50 -9.46
N LEU A 11 -4.42 -10.93 -10.59
CA LEU A 11 -4.76 -9.51 -10.69
C LEU A 11 -5.90 -9.13 -9.73
N ASN A 12 -6.93 -9.96 -9.60
CA ASN A 12 -8.01 -9.71 -8.64
C ASN A 12 -7.57 -9.88 -7.17
N GLU A 13 -6.60 -10.75 -6.91
CA GLU A 13 -5.99 -10.89 -5.60
C GLU A 13 -5.15 -9.66 -5.24
N GLN A 14 -4.34 -9.17 -6.17
CA GLN A 14 -3.61 -7.92 -6.00
C GLN A 14 -4.55 -6.72 -5.87
N LEU A 15 -5.62 -6.63 -6.67
CA LEU A 15 -6.64 -5.58 -6.53
C LEU A 15 -7.28 -5.58 -5.13
N THR A 16 -7.51 -6.76 -4.54
CA THR A 16 -8.00 -6.84 -3.15
C THR A 16 -6.98 -6.26 -2.16
N SER A 17 -5.69 -6.48 -2.41
CA SER A 17 -4.60 -5.88 -1.62
C SER A 17 -4.63 -4.37 -1.70
N GLU A 18 -4.68 -3.80 -2.91
CA GLU A 18 -4.62 -2.34 -3.06
C GLU A 18 -5.84 -1.68 -2.42
N LEU A 19 -7.04 -2.25 -2.60
CA LEU A 19 -8.25 -1.77 -1.95
C LEU A 19 -8.16 -1.86 -0.41
N THR A 20 -7.42 -2.84 0.12
CA THR A 20 -7.16 -2.94 1.56
C THR A 20 -6.16 -1.88 2.01
N ALA A 21 -5.06 -1.72 1.29
CA ALA A 21 -4.00 -0.74 1.55
C ALA A 21 -4.53 0.70 1.48
N ILE A 22 -5.33 1.05 0.46
CA ILE A 22 -6.03 2.34 0.35
C ILE A 22 -6.74 2.67 1.67
N ASN A 23 -7.56 1.75 2.17
CA ASN A 23 -8.38 1.98 3.36
C ASN A 23 -7.52 2.07 4.62
N GLN A 24 -6.51 1.20 4.75
CA GLN A 24 -5.63 1.18 5.92
C GLN A 24 -4.78 2.46 5.99
N TYR A 25 -4.04 2.78 4.92
CA TYR A 25 -3.24 4.01 4.84
C TYR A 25 -4.09 5.26 4.99
N PHE A 26 -5.26 5.32 4.34
CA PHE A 26 -6.13 6.48 4.48
C PHE A 26 -6.57 6.68 5.93
N LEU A 27 -7.01 5.61 6.60
CA LEU A 27 -7.43 5.69 7.98
C LEU A 27 -6.26 6.05 8.91
N HIS A 28 -5.09 5.42 8.73
CA HIS A 28 -3.88 5.76 9.48
C HIS A 28 -3.52 7.23 9.31
N SER A 29 -3.55 7.77 8.08
CA SER A 29 -3.31 9.21 7.84
C SER A 29 -4.31 10.10 8.60
N LYS A 30 -5.59 9.72 8.66
CA LYS A 30 -6.60 10.48 9.41
C LYS A 30 -6.42 10.37 10.91
N MET A 31 -5.98 9.23 11.41
CA MET A 31 -5.64 9.04 12.83
C MET A 31 -4.43 9.89 13.22
N GLN A 32 -3.36 9.86 12.41
CA GLN A 32 -2.15 10.65 12.60
C GLN A 32 -2.45 12.16 12.60
N ASP A 33 -3.24 12.63 11.63
CA ASP A 33 -3.71 14.01 11.53
C ASP A 33 -4.50 14.43 12.79
N ASN A 34 -5.41 13.57 13.25
CA ASN A 34 -6.18 13.78 14.47
C ASN A 34 -5.29 13.76 15.75
N TRP A 35 -4.22 12.98 15.76
CA TRP A 35 -3.22 12.98 16.85
C TRP A 35 -2.26 14.18 16.78
N GLY A 36 -2.32 14.99 15.72
CA GLY A 36 -1.49 16.19 15.53
C GLY A 36 -0.18 15.94 14.77
N PHE A 37 0.05 14.71 14.28
CA PHE A 37 1.21 14.34 13.46
C PHE A 37 0.98 14.73 11.98
N THR A 38 0.63 15.99 11.74
CA THR A 38 0.14 16.47 10.43
C THR A 38 1.16 16.35 9.31
N GLU A 39 2.45 16.43 9.62
CA GLU A 39 3.50 16.27 8.61
C GLU A 39 3.62 14.83 8.14
N LEU A 40 3.52 13.88 9.06
CA LEU A 40 3.50 12.44 8.75
C LEU A 40 2.20 12.05 8.03
N ALA A 41 1.06 12.56 8.51
CA ALA A 41 -0.24 12.29 7.93
C ALA A 41 -0.32 12.65 6.43
N ARG A 42 0.37 13.72 6.02
CA ARG A 42 0.46 14.10 4.60
C ARG A 42 1.16 13.02 3.77
N HIS A 43 2.29 12.50 4.24
CA HIS A 43 2.99 11.40 3.58
C HIS A 43 2.12 10.15 3.52
N THR A 44 1.57 9.68 4.65
CA THR A 44 0.74 8.47 4.67
C THR A 44 -0.52 8.60 3.81
N ARG A 45 -1.05 9.82 3.64
CA ARG A 45 -2.14 10.09 2.70
C ARG A 45 -1.68 10.01 1.24
N GLU A 46 -0.48 10.46 0.93
CA GLU A 46 0.10 10.35 -0.41
C GLU A 46 0.30 8.87 -0.79
N GLU A 47 0.77 8.02 0.14
CA GLU A 47 0.82 6.56 -0.06
C GLU A 47 -0.56 5.98 -0.36
N SER A 48 -1.59 6.37 0.43
CA SER A 48 -2.97 5.94 0.15
C SER A 48 -3.44 6.30 -1.27
N PHE A 49 -2.95 7.40 -1.84
CA PHE A 49 -3.26 7.79 -3.21
C PHE A 49 -2.41 7.05 -4.25
N GLU A 50 -1.20 6.60 -3.91
CA GLU A 50 -0.43 5.62 -4.68
C GLU A 50 -1.28 4.37 -4.92
N GLU A 51 -1.82 3.81 -3.84
CA GLU A 51 -2.62 2.59 -3.91
C GLU A 51 -3.91 2.74 -4.72
N MET A 52 -4.49 3.96 -4.73
CA MET A 52 -5.62 4.26 -5.62
C MET A 52 -5.22 4.15 -7.09
N ARG A 53 -4.01 4.58 -7.46
CA ARG A 53 -3.49 4.48 -8.83
C ARG A 53 -3.13 3.03 -9.19
N HIS A 54 -2.58 2.26 -8.25
CA HIS A 54 -2.35 0.82 -8.44
C HIS A 54 -3.66 0.08 -8.68
N ALA A 55 -4.68 0.32 -7.85
CA ALA A 55 -6.01 -0.26 -8.01
C ALA A 55 -6.66 0.09 -9.36
N GLU A 56 -6.53 1.35 -9.80
CA GLU A 56 -7.00 1.80 -11.11
C GLU A 56 -6.28 1.07 -12.25
N THR A 57 -4.95 1.02 -12.22
CA THR A 57 -4.12 0.35 -13.23
C THR A 57 -4.45 -1.14 -13.36
N ILE A 58 -4.61 -1.83 -12.23
CA ILE A 58 -4.99 -3.25 -12.21
C ILE A 58 -6.42 -3.44 -12.75
N THR A 59 -7.34 -2.54 -12.40
CA THR A 59 -8.73 -2.60 -12.86
C THR A 59 -8.82 -2.48 -14.36
N ASP A 60 -8.13 -1.51 -14.95
CA ASP A 60 -8.02 -1.35 -16.41
C ASP A 60 -7.47 -2.62 -17.06
N ARG A 61 -6.46 -3.24 -16.45
CA ARG A 61 -5.87 -4.47 -16.97
C ARG A 61 -6.85 -5.64 -16.92
N ILE A 62 -7.58 -5.81 -15.82
CA ILE A 62 -8.60 -6.87 -15.68
C ILE A 62 -9.71 -6.69 -16.71
N LEU A 63 -10.22 -5.47 -16.89
CA LEU A 63 -11.29 -5.17 -17.85
C LEU A 63 -10.84 -5.42 -19.30
N LEU A 64 -9.62 -5.00 -19.67
CA LEU A 64 -9.06 -5.24 -21.00
C LEU A 64 -8.94 -6.73 -21.31
N LEU A 65 -8.66 -7.53 -20.28
CA LEU A 65 -8.57 -8.99 -20.33
C LEU A 65 -9.94 -9.71 -20.25
N ASP A 66 -11.05 -8.97 -20.43
CA ASP A 66 -12.44 -9.44 -20.34
C ASP A 66 -12.78 -10.11 -18.98
N GLY A 67 -12.06 -9.73 -17.92
CA GLY A 67 -12.30 -10.14 -16.54
C GLY A 67 -13.28 -9.22 -15.80
N LEU A 68 -13.64 -9.61 -14.58
CA LEU A 68 -14.49 -8.82 -13.68
C LEU A 68 -13.67 -8.34 -12.47
N PRO A 69 -13.34 -7.05 -12.36
CA PRO A 69 -12.62 -6.49 -11.21
C PRO A 69 -13.42 -6.64 -9.92
N ASN A 70 -12.80 -7.22 -8.89
CA ASN A 70 -13.45 -7.46 -7.61
C ASN A 70 -13.29 -6.29 -6.64
N TYR A 71 -14.28 -5.38 -6.65
CA TYR A 71 -14.37 -4.26 -5.72
C TYR A 71 -15.17 -4.58 -4.43
N GLN A 72 -15.61 -5.83 -4.26
CA GLN A 72 -16.43 -6.22 -3.10
C GLN A 72 -15.61 -6.77 -1.94
N ARG A 73 -14.46 -7.39 -2.23
CA ARG A 73 -13.62 -8.05 -1.24
C ARG A 73 -12.56 -7.08 -0.70
N LEU A 74 -12.36 -7.14 0.62
CA LEU A 74 -11.21 -6.56 1.33
C LEU A 74 -10.56 -7.65 2.17
N PHE A 75 -9.25 -7.55 2.37
CA PHE A 75 -8.59 -8.28 3.45
C PHE A 75 -8.85 -7.59 4.80
N SER A 76 -8.40 -8.22 5.88
CA SER A 76 -8.56 -7.66 7.23
C SER A 76 -7.68 -6.43 7.41
N LEU A 77 -8.29 -5.30 7.78
CA LEU A 77 -7.56 -4.10 8.19
C LEU A 77 -6.87 -4.32 9.54
N ARG A 78 -5.61 -3.89 9.63
CA ARG A 78 -4.78 -3.87 10.84
C ARG A 78 -4.63 -2.43 11.28
N VAL A 79 -5.53 -1.96 12.14
CA VAL A 79 -5.55 -0.54 12.55
C VAL A 79 -4.68 -0.35 13.79
N GLY A 80 -3.49 0.24 13.61
CA GLY A 80 -2.55 0.51 14.70
C GLY A 80 -3.01 1.67 15.61
N GLN A 81 -2.81 1.52 16.92
CA GLN A 81 -3.17 2.52 17.94
C GLN A 81 -2.01 3.45 18.33
N THR A 82 -0.82 3.22 17.79
CA THR A 82 0.36 4.08 17.91
C THR A 82 1.03 4.24 16.54
N LEU A 83 1.94 5.23 16.38
CA LEU A 83 2.71 5.38 15.13
C LEU A 83 3.49 4.11 14.78
N ARG A 84 4.11 3.46 15.78
CA ARG A 84 4.83 2.21 15.58
C ARG A 84 3.92 1.10 15.08
N GLU A 85 2.78 0.90 15.74
CA GLU A 85 1.82 -0.13 15.34
C GLU A 85 1.26 0.11 13.93
N GLN A 86 1.09 1.38 13.53
CA GLN A 86 0.67 1.73 12.17
C GLN A 86 1.74 1.36 11.14
N PHE A 87 3.00 1.74 11.37
CA PHE A 87 4.09 1.37 10.47
C PHE A 87 4.26 -0.15 10.36
N GLU A 88 4.17 -0.89 11.46
CA GLU A 88 4.25 -2.35 11.45
C GLU A 88 3.06 -3.00 10.74
N ALA A 89 1.86 -2.45 10.90
CA ALA A 89 0.65 -2.93 10.23
C ALA A 89 0.69 -2.70 8.72
N ASP A 90 1.14 -1.54 8.29
CA ASP A 90 1.29 -1.15 6.89
C ASP A 90 2.41 -1.97 6.23
N LEU A 91 3.57 -2.08 6.89
CA LEU A 91 4.71 -2.87 6.43
C LEU A 91 4.35 -4.34 6.19
N ALA A 92 3.47 -4.90 7.04
CA ALA A 92 3.03 -6.27 6.88
C ALA A 92 2.15 -6.49 5.64
N ILE A 93 1.42 -5.47 5.16
CA ILE A 93 0.72 -5.55 3.87
C ILE A 93 1.74 -5.54 2.73
N GLU A 94 2.75 -4.66 2.78
CA GLU A 94 3.76 -4.59 1.72
C GLU A 94 4.54 -5.89 1.54
N TYR A 95 4.90 -6.54 2.66
CA TYR A 95 5.50 -7.87 2.60
C TYR A 95 4.59 -8.91 1.94
N GLU A 96 3.28 -8.89 2.25
CA GLU A 96 2.31 -9.78 1.61
C GLU A 96 2.15 -9.50 0.11
N VAL A 97 2.32 -8.24 -0.33
CA VAL A 97 2.37 -7.88 -1.74
C VAL A 97 3.61 -8.48 -2.41
N VAL A 98 4.80 -8.25 -1.85
CA VAL A 98 6.07 -8.77 -2.39
C VAL A 98 6.05 -10.30 -2.51
N GLU A 99 5.56 -10.99 -1.47
CA GLU A 99 5.44 -12.46 -1.46
C GLU A 99 4.51 -12.98 -2.56
N ARG A 100 3.43 -12.25 -2.87
CA ARG A 100 2.48 -12.59 -3.92
C ARG A 100 3.00 -12.26 -5.32
N LEU A 101 3.60 -11.09 -5.50
CA LEU A 101 3.96 -10.57 -6.83
C LEU A 101 5.24 -11.20 -7.38
N ARG A 102 6.24 -11.52 -6.56
CA ARG A 102 7.49 -12.15 -7.04
C ARG A 102 7.24 -13.45 -7.84
N PRO A 103 6.51 -14.46 -7.33
CA PRO A 103 6.14 -15.62 -8.12
C PRO A 103 5.06 -15.29 -9.18
N GLY A 104 4.19 -14.32 -8.92
CA GLY A 104 3.12 -13.89 -9.82
C GLY A 104 3.63 -13.35 -11.16
N VAL A 105 4.65 -12.49 -11.13
CA VAL A 105 5.32 -11.94 -12.32
C VAL A 105 5.90 -13.06 -13.19
N ILE A 106 6.58 -14.03 -12.58
CA ILE A 106 7.15 -15.19 -13.28
C ILE A 106 6.02 -15.99 -13.95
N MET A 107 4.90 -16.18 -13.26
CA MET A 107 3.74 -16.88 -13.79
C MET A 107 3.12 -16.14 -14.99
N CYS A 108 2.91 -14.82 -14.90
CA CYS A 108 2.41 -14.01 -16.02
C CYS A 108 3.30 -14.16 -17.26
N ARG A 109 4.64 -14.07 -17.09
CA ARG A 109 5.60 -14.26 -18.19
C ARG A 109 5.54 -15.68 -18.77
N ALA A 110 5.42 -16.71 -17.93
CA ALA A 110 5.31 -18.09 -18.37
C ALA A 110 4.02 -18.36 -19.18
N LYS A 111 2.94 -17.63 -18.90
CA LYS A 111 1.69 -17.66 -19.66
C LYS A 111 1.72 -16.79 -20.93
N GLY A 112 2.85 -16.13 -21.21
CA GLY A 112 3.00 -15.22 -22.35
C GLY A 112 2.36 -13.84 -22.15
N ASP A 113 1.84 -13.53 -20.95
CA ASP A 113 1.27 -12.23 -20.64
C ASP A 113 2.34 -11.28 -20.08
N ALA A 114 3.19 -10.78 -20.99
CA ALA A 114 4.25 -9.85 -20.66
C ALA A 114 3.72 -8.49 -20.16
N THR A 115 2.53 -8.06 -20.58
CA THR A 115 1.97 -6.76 -20.18
C THR A 115 1.47 -6.79 -18.74
N SER A 116 0.75 -7.84 -18.33
CA SER A 116 0.38 -8.01 -16.91
C SER A 116 1.63 -8.15 -16.05
N ALA A 117 2.65 -8.89 -16.52
CA ALA A 117 3.91 -9.01 -15.79
C ALA A 117 4.58 -7.65 -15.57
N SER A 118 4.68 -6.79 -16.59
CA SER A 118 5.30 -5.47 -16.45
C SER A 118 4.52 -4.51 -15.55
N ILE A 119 3.18 -4.60 -15.54
CA ILE A 119 2.36 -3.84 -14.56
C ILE A 119 2.70 -4.28 -13.14
N LEU A 120 2.73 -5.60 -12.89
CA LEU A 120 3.04 -6.13 -11.57
C LEU A 120 4.50 -5.89 -11.14
N GLU A 121 5.44 -5.80 -12.09
CA GLU A 121 6.84 -5.43 -11.81
C GLU A 121 6.97 -3.96 -11.37
N GLN A 122 6.16 -3.06 -11.95
CA GLN A 122 6.13 -1.66 -11.54
C GLN A 122 5.61 -1.54 -10.10
N ILE A 123 4.45 -2.13 -9.83
CA ILE A 123 3.85 -2.16 -8.48
C ILE A 123 4.83 -2.77 -7.47
N LEU A 124 5.47 -3.90 -7.81
CA LEU A 124 6.48 -4.52 -6.95
C LEU A 124 7.64 -3.57 -6.61
N ALA A 125 8.09 -2.74 -7.55
CA ALA A 125 9.17 -1.79 -7.30
C ALA A 125 8.71 -0.63 -6.40
N ASP A 126 7.47 -0.18 -6.57
CA ASP A 126 6.86 0.87 -5.75
C ASP A 126 6.70 0.36 -4.29
N GLU A 127 6.22 -0.87 -4.09
CA GLU A 127 6.09 -1.47 -2.74
C GLU A 127 7.44 -1.74 -2.06
N GLU A 128 8.48 -2.09 -2.81
CA GLU A 128 9.84 -2.19 -2.26
C GLU A 128 10.33 -0.83 -1.74
N GLY A 129 9.88 0.28 -2.34
CA GLY A 129 10.10 1.64 -1.84
C GLY A 129 9.33 1.94 -0.56
N HIS A 130 8.06 1.53 -0.48
CA HIS A 130 7.25 1.65 0.75
C HIS A 130 7.87 0.86 1.92
N ILE A 131 8.35 -0.36 1.67
CA ILE A 131 9.07 -1.17 2.67
C ILE A 131 10.30 -0.43 3.20
N ASP A 132 11.15 0.09 2.32
CA ASP A 132 12.36 0.84 2.71
C ASP A 132 12.02 2.06 3.58
N TYR A 133 10.97 2.81 3.21
CA TYR A 133 10.49 3.94 4.00
C TYR A 133 10.05 3.51 5.41
N LEU A 134 9.19 2.49 5.50
CA LEU A 134 8.59 2.03 6.76
C LEU A 134 9.63 1.41 7.71
N GLU A 135 10.53 0.57 7.19
CA GLU A 135 11.64 0.00 7.96
C GLU A 135 12.57 1.10 8.47
N THR A 136 12.88 2.08 7.61
CA THR A 136 13.67 3.25 8.00
C THR A 136 12.99 4.04 9.13
N GLN A 137 11.67 4.25 9.08
CA GLN A 137 10.95 4.94 10.15
C GLN A 137 11.04 4.17 11.48
N LEU A 138 10.82 2.85 11.44
CA LEU A 138 10.94 1.99 12.62
C LEU A 138 12.36 2.00 13.21
N GLU A 139 13.40 1.99 12.36
CA GLU A 139 14.78 2.15 12.79
C GLU A 139 15.05 3.53 13.41
N LEU A 140 14.51 4.60 12.83
CA LEU A 140 14.66 5.95 13.35
C LEU A 140 14.00 6.09 14.73
N MET A 141 12.83 5.49 14.94
CA MET A 141 12.20 5.43 16.26
C MET A 141 13.13 4.76 17.29
N ASN A 142 13.86 3.71 16.91
CA ASN A 142 14.82 3.04 17.79
C ASN A 142 16.08 3.88 18.05
N LYS A 143 16.59 4.60 17.02
CA LYS A 143 17.81 5.41 17.10
C LYS A 143 17.59 6.72 17.87
N LEU A 144 16.44 7.35 17.70
CA LEU A 144 16.12 8.67 18.28
C LEU A 144 15.34 8.58 19.60
N GLY A 145 14.64 7.46 19.83
CA GLY A 145 13.56 7.37 20.81
C GLY A 145 12.22 7.80 20.21
N GLU A 146 11.14 7.15 20.64
CA GLU A 146 9.82 7.33 20.04
C GLU A 146 9.29 8.76 20.18
N GLU A 147 9.56 9.41 21.31
CA GLU A 147 9.11 10.77 21.57
C GLU A 147 9.82 11.78 20.68
N LEU A 148 11.14 11.62 20.49
CA LEU A 148 11.92 12.53 19.66
C LEU A 148 11.59 12.36 18.18
N TYR A 149 11.36 11.13 17.74
CA TYR A 149 10.83 10.84 16.40
C TYR A 149 9.46 11.48 16.21
N SER A 150 8.52 11.26 17.14
CA SER A 150 7.16 11.81 17.07
C SER A 150 7.15 13.35 17.02
N ALA A 151 8.11 14.00 17.68
CA ALA A 151 8.29 15.46 17.62
C ALA A 151 8.76 15.96 16.23
N GLN A 152 9.26 15.09 15.35
CA GLN A 152 9.57 15.44 13.95
C GLN A 152 8.35 15.34 13.03
N CYS A 153 7.27 14.70 13.49
CA CYS A 153 6.07 14.47 12.71
C CYS A 153 5.03 15.61 12.84
N VAL A 154 5.35 16.68 13.59
CA VAL A 154 4.45 17.82 13.85
C VAL A 154 4.95 19.10 13.19
N SER A 155 4.02 19.99 12.85
CA SER A 155 4.30 21.35 12.40
C SER A 155 4.79 22.26 13.55
N ARG A 156 5.25 23.48 13.23
CA ARG A 156 5.65 24.49 14.23
C ARG A 156 4.88 25.81 14.00
N PRO A 157 3.90 26.16 14.84
CA PRO A 157 3.39 25.41 16.00
C PRO A 157 2.64 24.14 15.58
N PRO A 158 2.54 23.11 16.45
CA PRO A 158 1.75 21.93 16.17
C PRO A 158 0.27 22.27 15.92
N SER A 159 -0.31 21.64 14.91
CA SER A 159 -1.72 21.78 14.54
C SER A 159 -2.41 20.42 14.60
N VAL A 160 -3.73 20.43 14.82
CA VAL A 160 -4.62 19.30 14.53
C VAL A 160 -5.45 19.69 13.31
N GLY A 161 -5.61 18.78 12.35
CA GLY A 161 -6.31 19.04 11.10
C GLY A 161 -7.66 19.73 11.33
N THR A 162 -7.74 21.01 10.97
CA THR A 162 -9.01 21.71 10.79
C THR A 162 -9.60 21.23 9.47
N ALA A 163 -10.86 20.79 9.52
CA ALA A 163 -11.68 20.50 8.35
C ALA A 163 -11.57 21.58 7.25
#